data_AF-A0A1C8EGE1-F1
#
_entry.id   AF-A0A1C8EGE1-F1
#
_cell.length_a   1.000
_cell.length_b   1.000
_cell.length_c   1.000
_cell.angle_alpha   90.00
_cell.angle_beta   90.00
_cell.angle_gamma   90.00
#
_symmetry.space_group_name_H-M   'P 1'
#
loop_
_entity.id
_entity.type
_entity.pdbx_description
1 polymer ?
#
loop_
_entity_poly.entity_id
_entity_poly.type
_entity_poly.pdbx_seq_one_letter_code
_entity_poly.pdbx_strand_id
1 'polypeptide(L)'
;AWLMDSRERANGHTVGYGVAGIELPQHSVSLADTPGLRKYIKNMIVGAAGADVAVVVVSAVDDERQGSLEVGEVAAEHILIARALGTPHMIVAVNKLDSVDDAESAFASASEDVQALLAQLGVPAENVPIIPISALEGHNVAEPSDRFSWFSGWQCHGSSGTTLAAAIDATPSNTRVDRPLRMVVQDVLKIGDAGVVPVGVMLAGTLSCGQQVAFVPEASECVVRGIEVHHYPRDSVQAGCNFGFTMNVSSRDLSRGMVCVDAADVPPAVASFRAEVELFDTARPVWKGCEWTMHVHTATVSC
;
A
#
# COMPACT_ATOMS: atom_id res chain seq x y z
N ALA A 1 14.86 -2.83 5.96
CA ALA A 1 15.24 -4.23 5.71
C ALA A 1 15.09 -5.12 6.94
N TRP A 2 15.96 -5.03 7.97
CA TRP A 2 16.02 -6.04 9.05
C TRP A 2 14.72 -6.25 9.87
N LEU A 3 13.94 -5.18 10.06
CA LEU A 3 12.67 -5.19 10.79
C LEU A 3 11.52 -5.87 10.02
N MET A 4 11.47 -5.68 8.69
CA MET A 4 10.39 -6.17 7.81
C MET A 4 10.67 -7.56 7.24
N ASP A 5 11.95 -7.93 7.14
CA ASP A 5 12.42 -9.11 6.41
C ASP A 5 12.52 -10.38 7.29
N SER A 6 11.90 -10.39 8.48
CA SER A 6 12.12 -11.44 9.51
C SER A 6 11.75 -12.87 9.07
N ARG A 7 10.84 -13.03 8.11
CA ARG A 7 10.44 -14.33 7.54
C ARG A 7 11.11 -14.69 6.20
N GLU A 8 11.79 -13.75 5.54
CA GLU A 8 12.18 -13.88 4.12
C GLU A 8 13.69 -13.86 3.87
N ARG A 9 14.46 -13.71 4.95
CA ARG A 9 15.93 -13.69 5.00
C ARG A 9 16.63 -14.80 4.21
N ALA A 10 16.04 -15.98 4.13
CA ALA A 10 16.64 -17.11 3.42
C ALA A 10 16.63 -16.94 1.89
N ASN A 11 15.76 -16.07 1.37
CA ASN A 11 15.56 -15.88 -0.06
C ASN A 11 16.32 -14.65 -0.63
N GLY A 12 16.74 -13.70 0.22
CA GLY A 12 17.48 -12.51 -0.20
C GLY A 12 16.65 -11.46 -0.95
N HIS A 13 15.32 -11.66 -1.07
CA HIS A 13 14.36 -10.72 -1.64
C HIS A 13 13.01 -10.86 -0.93
N THR A 14 12.24 -9.78 -0.84
CA THR A 14 10.89 -9.79 -0.28
C THR A 14 9.97 -10.66 -1.16
N VAL A 15 9.27 -11.62 -0.56
CA VAL A 15 8.35 -12.58 -1.21
C VAL A 15 6.90 -12.24 -0.90
N GLY A 16 6.58 -11.86 0.34
CA GLY A 16 5.28 -11.45 0.87
C GLY A 16 5.22 -9.94 1.09
N TYR A 17 4.32 -9.49 1.97
CA TYR A 17 4.34 -8.10 2.44
C TYR A 17 4.56 -8.09 3.96
N GLY A 18 5.52 -7.27 4.42
CA GLY A 18 5.73 -6.99 5.84
C GLY A 18 4.86 -5.82 6.26
N VAL A 19 4.29 -5.86 7.46
CA VAL A 19 3.57 -4.71 8.04
C VAL A 19 4.29 -4.26 9.30
N ALA A 20 4.61 -2.97 9.38
CA ALA A 20 5.11 -2.33 10.60
C ALA A 20 4.36 -1.03 10.85
N GLY A 21 4.09 -0.74 12.13
CA GLY A 21 3.53 0.52 12.57
C GLY A 21 4.63 1.51 12.95
N ILE A 22 4.47 2.77 12.56
CA ILE A 22 5.24 3.90 13.09
C ILE A 22 4.29 5.01 13.52
N GLU A 23 4.67 5.77 14.55
CA GLU A 23 3.94 6.95 14.98
C GLU A 23 4.65 8.19 14.46
N LEU A 24 3.93 9.01 13.69
CA LEU A 24 4.36 10.33 13.23
C LEU A 24 3.55 11.41 13.97
N PRO A 25 3.99 12.69 13.93
CA PRO A 25 3.32 13.76 14.65
C PRO A 25 1.81 13.91 14.37
N GLN A 26 1.37 13.73 13.12
CA GLN A 26 -0.04 13.84 12.74
C GLN A 26 -0.72 12.48 12.57
N HIS A 27 0.01 11.45 12.13
CA HIS A 27 -0.57 10.15 11.76
C HIS A 27 0.12 8.95 12.41
N SER A 28 -0.68 7.93 12.76
CA SER A 28 -0.18 6.57 13.00
C SER A 28 -0.17 5.82 11.67
N VAL A 29 1.02 5.46 11.19
CA VAL A 29 1.23 4.93 9.84
C VAL A 29 1.52 3.44 9.88
N SER A 30 0.82 2.69 9.03
CA SER A 30 1.15 1.29 8.75
C SER A 30 1.92 1.19 7.44
N LEU A 31 3.18 0.78 7.52
CA LEU A 31 4.04 0.55 6.37
C LEU A 31 3.81 -0.85 5.84
N ALA A 32 3.54 -0.97 4.54
CA ALA A 32 3.50 -2.24 3.82
C ALA A 32 4.70 -2.32 2.87
N ASP A 33 5.65 -3.21 3.16
CA ASP A 33 6.79 -3.44 2.27
C ASP A 33 6.36 -4.40 1.15
N THR A 34 6.43 -3.96 -0.11
CA THR A 34 5.97 -4.74 -1.26
C THR A 34 7.14 -5.28 -2.08
N PRO A 35 7.03 -6.49 -2.65
CA PRO A 35 8.15 -7.12 -3.34
C PRO A 35 8.46 -6.46 -4.69
N GLY A 36 9.75 -6.28 -4.98
CA GLY A 36 10.26 -5.61 -6.19
C GLY A 36 10.53 -6.51 -7.40
N LEU A 37 10.07 -7.77 -7.40
CA LEU A 37 10.24 -8.68 -8.54
C LEU A 37 8.92 -8.85 -9.28
N ARG A 38 8.96 -8.78 -10.62
CA ARG A 38 7.77 -8.94 -11.50
C ARG A 38 6.89 -10.15 -11.16
N LYS A 39 7.51 -11.28 -10.78
CA LYS A 39 6.78 -12.50 -10.38
C LYS A 39 5.91 -12.36 -9.12
N TYR A 40 6.09 -11.29 -8.35
CA TYR A 40 5.36 -11.01 -7.11
C TYR A 40 4.44 -9.79 -7.18
N ILE A 41 4.14 -9.28 -8.39
CA ILE A 41 3.17 -8.18 -8.60
C ILE A 41 1.84 -8.42 -7.87
N LYS A 42 1.35 -9.67 -7.85
CA LYS A 42 0.13 -10.05 -7.11
C LYS A 42 0.16 -9.69 -5.62
N ASN A 43 1.35 -9.72 -5.00
CA ASN A 43 1.52 -9.39 -3.60
C ASN A 43 1.63 -7.88 -3.41
N MET A 44 2.26 -7.17 -4.37
CA MET A 44 2.24 -5.71 -4.43
C MET A 44 0.81 -5.17 -4.56
N ILE A 45 -0.03 -5.77 -5.43
CA ILE A 45 -1.45 -5.39 -5.58
C ILE A 45 -2.17 -5.44 -4.23
N VAL A 46 -1.92 -6.46 -3.42
CA VAL A 46 -2.59 -6.65 -2.13
C VAL A 46 -2.06 -5.71 -1.05
N GLY A 47 -0.77 -5.39 -1.08
CA GLY A 47 -0.15 -4.41 -0.17
C GLY A 47 -0.54 -2.96 -0.52
N ALA A 48 -0.66 -2.64 -1.81
CA ALA A 48 -1.10 -1.34 -2.29
C ALA A 48 -2.63 -1.15 -2.19
N ALA A 49 -3.40 -2.25 -2.19
CA ALA A 49 -4.85 -2.19 -2.02
C ALA A 49 -5.24 -1.62 -0.65
N GLY A 50 -5.76 -0.39 -0.66
CA GLY A 50 -6.13 0.34 0.55
C GLY A 50 -5.02 1.21 1.13
N ALA A 51 -3.90 1.40 0.44
CA ALA A 51 -2.87 2.37 0.82
C ALA A 51 -3.29 3.79 0.41
N ASP A 52 -3.15 4.74 1.35
CA ASP A 52 -3.37 6.17 1.11
C ASP A 52 -2.21 6.83 0.35
N VAL A 53 -0.98 6.33 0.56
CA VAL A 53 0.24 6.86 -0.04
C VAL A 53 1.14 5.73 -0.54
N ALA A 54 1.68 5.90 -1.75
CA ALA A 54 2.71 5.02 -2.32
C ALA A 54 4.08 5.70 -2.22
N VAL A 55 5.05 5.02 -1.62
CA VAL A 55 6.46 5.47 -1.60
C VAL A 55 7.24 4.67 -2.63
N VAL A 56 7.69 5.33 -3.70
CA VAL A 56 8.50 4.75 -4.76
C VAL A 56 9.96 5.03 -4.45
N VAL A 57 10.75 3.97 -4.25
CA VAL A 57 12.19 4.10 -3.97
C VAL A 57 12.98 3.91 -5.26
N VAL A 58 13.81 4.88 -5.59
CA VAL A 58 14.64 4.92 -6.80
C VAL A 58 16.11 4.96 -6.40
N SER A 59 16.98 4.23 -7.08
CA SER A 59 18.42 4.30 -6.82
C SER A 59 19.03 5.57 -7.42
N ALA A 60 19.91 6.25 -6.71
CA ALA A 60 20.71 7.35 -7.24
C ALA A 60 21.90 6.88 -8.08
N VAL A 61 22.25 5.58 -8.02
CA VAL A 61 23.37 5.01 -8.78
C VAL A 61 22.92 4.75 -10.21
N ASP A 62 23.57 5.39 -11.18
CA ASP A 62 23.18 5.35 -12.60
C ASP A 62 23.05 3.93 -13.15
N ASP A 63 24.03 3.06 -12.87
CA ASP A 63 24.03 1.67 -13.35
C ASP A 63 22.85 0.84 -12.80
N GLU A 64 22.36 1.16 -11.60
CA GLU A 64 21.19 0.49 -11.00
C GLU A 64 19.86 1.11 -11.46
N ARG A 65 19.89 2.40 -11.78
CA ARG A 65 18.72 3.19 -12.19
C ARG A 65 18.41 3.00 -13.66
N GLN A 66 19.42 2.90 -14.50
CA GLN A 66 19.27 2.73 -15.94
C GLN A 66 18.50 1.45 -16.27
N GLY A 67 17.49 1.56 -17.11
CA GLY A 67 16.60 0.44 -17.42
C GLY A 67 15.69 0.00 -16.26
N SER A 68 15.62 0.74 -15.14
CA SER A 68 14.60 0.51 -14.09
C SER A 68 13.43 1.48 -14.17
N LEU A 69 13.66 2.67 -14.77
CA LEU A 69 12.70 3.77 -14.93
C LEU A 69 12.15 3.88 -16.36
N GLU A 70 12.02 2.75 -17.05
CA GLU A 70 11.47 2.70 -18.41
C GLU A 70 10.06 2.11 -18.40
N VAL A 71 9.23 2.50 -19.37
CA VAL A 71 7.90 1.89 -19.53
C VAL A 71 8.06 0.41 -19.82
N GLY A 72 7.38 -0.41 -19.03
CA GLY A 72 7.49 -1.87 -19.09
C GLY A 72 8.42 -2.46 -18.04
N GLU A 73 9.16 -1.63 -17.28
CA GLU A 73 9.99 -2.07 -16.16
C GLU A 73 9.25 -1.99 -14.82
N VAL A 74 9.82 -2.64 -13.79
CA VAL A 74 9.11 -2.88 -12.52
C VAL A 74 8.65 -1.59 -11.83
N ALA A 75 9.47 -0.52 -11.86
CA ALA A 75 9.09 0.74 -11.22
C ALA A 75 7.89 1.40 -11.92
N ALA A 76 7.87 1.39 -13.26
CA ALA A 76 6.76 1.89 -14.05
C ALA A 76 5.48 1.06 -13.81
N GLU A 77 5.60 -0.27 -13.78
CA GLU A 77 4.49 -1.17 -13.45
C GLU A 77 3.92 -0.89 -12.05
N HIS A 78 4.78 -0.68 -11.04
CA HIS A 78 4.35 -0.37 -9.68
C HIS A 78 3.63 0.98 -9.58
N ILE A 79 4.12 2.01 -10.27
CA ILE A 79 3.45 3.32 -10.34
C ILE A 79 2.07 3.19 -10.98
N LEU A 80 1.97 2.43 -12.08
CA LEU A 80 0.72 2.17 -12.76
C LEU A 80 -0.27 1.39 -11.88
N ILE A 81 0.19 0.36 -11.18
CA ILE A 81 -0.65 -0.42 -10.27
C ILE A 81 -1.15 0.45 -9.11
N ALA A 82 -0.27 1.25 -8.49
CA ALA A 82 -0.67 2.15 -7.41
C ALA A 82 -1.74 3.15 -7.88
N ARG A 83 -1.56 3.72 -9.08
CA ARG A 83 -2.55 4.60 -9.73
C ARG A 83 -3.86 3.87 -10.00
N ALA A 84 -3.81 2.66 -10.58
CA ALA A 84 -4.99 1.88 -10.93
C ALA A 84 -5.78 1.40 -9.70
N LEU A 85 -5.11 1.12 -8.58
CA LEU A 85 -5.73 0.79 -7.29
C LEU A 85 -6.31 2.01 -6.57
N GLY A 86 -6.09 3.21 -7.12
CA GLY A 86 -6.64 4.44 -6.59
C GLY A 86 -5.90 4.95 -5.35
N THR A 87 -4.61 4.63 -5.19
CA THR A 87 -3.75 5.29 -4.19
C THR A 87 -3.57 6.76 -4.60
N PRO A 88 -4.17 7.72 -3.88
CA PRO A 88 -4.28 9.10 -4.34
C PRO A 88 -2.96 9.88 -4.30
N HIS A 89 -2.02 9.46 -3.44
CA HIS A 89 -0.79 10.20 -3.18
C HIS A 89 0.44 9.34 -3.46
N MET A 90 1.47 9.97 -4.02
CA MET A 90 2.73 9.31 -4.34
C MET A 90 3.89 10.16 -3.88
N ILE A 91 4.91 9.53 -3.33
CA ILE A 91 6.17 10.14 -2.89
C ILE A 91 7.30 9.35 -3.54
N VAL A 92 8.30 10.04 -4.08
CA VAL A 92 9.50 9.40 -4.63
C VAL A 92 10.67 9.66 -3.70
N ALA A 93 11.37 8.61 -3.30
CA ALA A 93 12.58 8.68 -2.51
C ALA A 93 13.79 8.23 -3.35
N VAL A 94 14.67 9.17 -3.68
CA VAL A 94 15.93 8.90 -4.38
C VAL A 94 16.96 8.48 -3.34
N ASN A 95 17.26 7.18 -3.29
CA ASN A 95 18.04 6.52 -2.27
C ASN A 95 19.46 6.19 -2.72
N LYS A 96 20.32 5.74 -1.79
CA LYS A 96 21.74 5.42 -2.02
C LYS A 96 22.62 6.62 -2.43
N LEU A 97 22.21 7.84 -2.08
CA LEU A 97 23.04 9.03 -2.27
C LEU A 97 24.32 9.00 -1.42
N ASP A 98 24.42 8.07 -0.46
CA ASP A 98 25.66 7.76 0.24
C ASP A 98 26.75 7.16 -0.65
N SER A 99 26.34 6.44 -1.69
CA SER A 99 27.19 5.62 -2.56
C SER A 99 27.67 6.35 -3.83
N VAL A 100 27.36 7.64 -3.97
CA VAL A 100 27.76 8.49 -5.10
C VAL A 100 28.60 9.66 -4.61
N ASP A 101 29.60 10.05 -5.39
CA ASP A 101 30.52 11.14 -5.04
C ASP A 101 29.84 12.51 -5.14
N ASP A 102 29.08 12.75 -6.21
CA ASP A 102 28.30 13.98 -6.44
C ASP A 102 26.80 13.72 -6.26
N ALA A 103 26.35 13.80 -5.01
CA ALA A 103 24.95 13.55 -4.65
C ALA A 103 23.97 14.57 -5.25
N GLU A 104 24.39 15.82 -5.46
CA GLU A 104 23.51 16.86 -6.03
C GLU A 104 23.25 16.58 -7.51
N SER A 105 24.31 16.31 -8.27
CA SER A 105 24.18 15.97 -9.70
C SER A 105 23.44 14.64 -9.89
N ALA A 106 23.72 13.62 -9.08
CA ALA A 106 23.03 12.34 -9.16
C ALA A 106 21.53 12.46 -8.86
N PHE A 107 21.17 13.25 -7.84
CA PHE A 107 19.77 13.52 -7.52
C PHE A 107 19.05 14.28 -8.64
N ALA A 108 19.69 15.29 -9.22
CA ALA A 108 19.12 16.06 -10.33
C ALA A 108 18.82 15.14 -11.53
N SER A 109 19.79 14.31 -11.93
CA SER A 109 19.59 13.35 -13.03
C SER A 109 18.49 12.32 -12.73
N ALA A 110 18.48 11.75 -11.51
CA ALA A 110 17.43 10.81 -11.12
C ALA A 110 16.04 11.46 -11.09
N SER A 111 15.96 12.73 -10.67
CA SER A 111 14.71 13.49 -10.63
C SER A 111 14.17 13.76 -12.04
N GLU A 112 15.04 14.07 -13.01
CA GLU A 112 14.65 14.27 -14.41
C GLU A 112 14.06 12.98 -15.01
N ASP A 113 14.70 11.83 -14.80
CA ASP A 113 14.22 10.55 -15.30
C ASP A 113 12.88 10.15 -14.65
N VAL A 114 12.73 10.37 -13.34
CA VAL A 114 11.47 10.15 -12.63
C VAL A 114 10.37 11.06 -13.20
N GLN A 115 10.64 12.35 -13.41
CA GLN A 115 9.65 13.28 -13.96
C GLN A 115 9.25 12.88 -15.39
N ALA A 116 10.21 12.44 -16.22
CA ALA A 116 9.94 11.93 -17.55
C ALA A 116 9.03 10.69 -17.52
N LEU A 117 9.30 9.74 -16.61
CA LEU A 117 8.47 8.57 -16.41
C LEU A 117 7.06 8.95 -15.93
N LEU A 118 6.93 9.80 -14.91
CA LEU A 118 5.64 10.25 -14.39
C LEU A 118 4.81 10.93 -15.50
N ALA A 119 5.42 11.76 -16.33
CA ALA A 119 4.76 12.39 -17.47
C ALA A 119 4.26 11.37 -18.50
N GLN A 120 5.07 10.36 -18.83
CA GLN A 120 4.66 9.27 -19.73
C GLN A 120 3.50 8.46 -19.16
N LEU A 121 3.46 8.28 -17.84
CA LEU A 121 2.41 7.57 -17.13
C LEU A 121 1.21 8.47 -16.79
N GLY A 122 1.18 9.74 -17.24
CA GLY A 122 0.08 10.67 -16.99
C GLY A 122 -0.10 11.06 -15.52
N VAL A 123 0.96 10.97 -14.71
CA VAL A 123 0.96 11.40 -13.30
C VAL A 123 1.49 12.84 -13.23
N PRO A 124 0.73 13.79 -12.66
CA PRO A 124 1.17 15.19 -12.53
C PRO A 124 2.35 15.29 -11.55
N ALA A 125 3.55 15.56 -12.08
CA ALA A 125 4.79 15.57 -11.32
C ALA A 125 4.80 16.64 -10.20
N GLU A 126 4.05 17.73 -10.37
CA GLU A 126 3.91 18.79 -9.37
C GLU A 126 3.28 18.32 -8.05
N ASN A 127 2.57 17.19 -8.07
CA ASN A 127 1.93 16.60 -6.90
C ASN A 127 2.76 15.47 -6.25
N VAL A 128 3.93 15.16 -6.82
CA VAL A 128 4.78 14.05 -6.36
C VAL A 128 6.06 14.61 -5.77
N PRO A 129 6.19 14.72 -4.44
CA PRO A 129 7.45 15.11 -3.81
C PRO A 129 8.55 14.09 -4.12
N ILE A 130 9.67 14.57 -4.65
CA ILE A 130 10.90 13.80 -4.91
C ILE A 130 11.93 14.21 -3.85
N ILE A 131 12.38 13.24 -3.04
CA ILE A 131 13.14 13.49 -1.82
C ILE A 131 14.49 12.76 -1.90
N PRO A 132 15.63 13.47 -1.73
CA PRO A 132 16.94 12.83 -1.63
C PRO A 132 17.10 12.18 -0.26
N ILE A 133 17.44 10.89 -0.22
CA ILE A 133 17.69 10.15 1.03
C ILE A 133 18.95 9.29 0.94
N SER A 134 19.50 8.97 2.11
CA SER A 134 20.32 7.76 2.30
C SER A 134 19.66 6.92 3.39
N ALA A 135 19.04 5.81 3.01
CA ALA A 135 18.45 4.88 3.97
C ALA A 135 19.50 4.16 4.83
N LEU A 136 20.73 4.00 4.31
CA LEU A 136 21.82 3.34 5.02
C LEU A 136 22.39 4.22 6.14
N GLU A 137 22.59 5.50 5.85
CA GLU A 137 23.15 6.47 6.80
C GLU A 137 22.07 7.27 7.57
N GLY A 138 20.79 7.15 7.17
CA GLY A 138 19.65 7.79 7.80
C GLY A 138 19.37 9.22 7.34
N HIS A 139 20.10 9.75 6.36
CA HIS A 139 19.95 11.12 5.89
C HIS A 139 18.60 11.37 5.22
N ASN A 140 17.88 12.42 5.68
CA ASN A 140 16.55 12.82 5.21
C ASN A 140 15.47 11.73 5.30
N VAL A 141 15.70 10.64 6.06
CA VAL A 141 14.69 9.60 6.27
C VAL A 141 13.66 10.05 7.31
N ALA A 142 14.10 10.16 8.56
CA ALA A 142 13.28 10.69 9.67
C ALA A 142 13.75 12.10 10.06
N GLU A 143 15.07 12.32 10.05
CA GLU A 143 15.70 13.57 10.46
C GLU A 143 16.35 14.29 9.27
N PRO A 144 16.36 15.63 9.26
CA PRO A 144 17.07 16.40 8.25
C PRO A 144 18.57 16.08 8.24
N SER A 145 19.21 16.24 7.08
CA SER A 145 20.66 16.06 6.94
C SER A 145 21.35 17.28 6.36
N ASP A 146 22.46 17.69 6.98
CA ASP A 146 23.36 18.71 6.44
C ASP A 146 24.06 18.25 5.14
N ARG A 147 24.17 16.93 4.90
CA ARG A 147 24.75 16.36 3.66
C ARG A 147 23.99 16.82 2.42
N PHE A 148 22.69 17.08 2.57
CA PHE A 148 21.80 17.49 1.49
C PHE A 148 21.35 18.95 1.66
N SER A 149 22.22 19.83 2.15
CA SER A 149 21.91 21.25 2.37
C SER A 149 21.52 22.01 1.09
N TRP A 150 21.89 21.48 -0.08
CA TRP A 150 21.48 21.99 -1.40
C TRP A 150 20.01 21.70 -1.73
N PHE A 151 19.39 20.71 -1.07
CA PHE A 151 17.98 20.39 -1.27
C PHE A 151 17.10 21.41 -0.54
N SER A 152 16.36 22.21 -1.31
CA SER A 152 15.49 23.27 -0.77
C SER A 152 14.24 22.76 -0.05
N GLY A 153 14.03 21.44 -0.04
CA GLY A 153 12.83 20.81 0.51
C GLY A 153 11.78 20.51 -0.56
N TRP A 154 10.87 19.61 -0.21
CA TRP A 154 9.68 19.32 -0.98
C TRP A 154 8.53 20.25 -0.56
N GLN A 155 7.59 20.46 -1.47
CA GLN A 155 6.32 21.13 -1.20
C GLN A 155 5.20 20.28 -1.76
N CYS A 156 4.24 19.90 -0.92
CA CYS A 156 3.08 19.12 -1.35
C CYS A 156 1.91 19.37 -0.40
N HIS A 157 0.69 19.43 -0.93
CA HIS A 157 -0.55 19.60 -0.14
C HIS A 157 -0.54 20.80 0.81
N GLY A 158 0.10 21.91 0.43
CA GLY A 158 0.21 23.11 1.27
C GLY A 158 1.18 22.98 2.45
N SER A 159 1.91 21.87 2.52
CA SER A 159 2.98 21.61 3.49
C SER A 159 4.33 21.58 2.80
N SER A 160 5.40 21.74 3.58
CA SER A 160 6.78 21.66 3.10
C SER A 160 7.68 20.99 4.13
N GLY A 161 8.74 20.35 3.67
CA GLY A 161 9.73 19.74 4.55
C GLY A 161 10.94 19.21 3.79
N THR A 162 11.85 18.54 4.48
CA THR A 162 13.07 17.99 3.88
C THR A 162 13.16 16.48 4.00
N THR A 163 12.39 15.86 4.90
CA THR A 163 12.48 14.43 5.20
C THR A 163 11.35 13.62 4.57
N LEU A 164 11.60 12.34 4.34
CA LEU A 164 10.61 11.38 3.87
C LEU A 164 9.47 11.20 4.89
N ALA A 165 9.81 11.08 6.18
CA ALA A 165 8.81 10.94 7.24
C ALA A 165 7.85 12.14 7.29
N ALA A 166 8.36 13.37 7.14
CA ALA A 166 7.53 14.57 7.10
C ALA A 166 6.62 14.61 5.85
N ALA A 167 7.07 14.09 4.70
CA ALA A 167 6.25 14.02 3.49
C ALA A 167 5.10 13.02 3.64
N ILE A 168 5.36 11.87 4.26
CA ILE A 168 4.33 10.88 4.60
C ILE A 168 3.33 11.50 5.57
N ASP A 169 3.81 12.15 6.64
CA ASP A 169 2.93 12.75 7.66
C ASP A 169 2.08 13.92 7.12
N ALA A 170 2.58 14.63 6.12
CA ALA A 170 1.84 15.72 5.46
C ALA A 170 0.80 15.24 4.44
N THR A 171 0.75 13.95 4.13
CA THR A 171 -0.21 13.41 3.17
C THR A 171 -1.62 13.43 3.77
N PRO A 172 -2.63 13.99 3.08
CA PRO A 172 -4.01 13.96 3.57
C PRO A 172 -4.51 12.53 3.74
N SER A 173 -5.02 12.21 4.94
CA SER A 173 -5.66 10.91 5.15
C SER A 173 -7.05 10.89 4.50
N ASN A 174 -7.33 9.89 3.66
CA ASN A 174 -8.65 9.70 3.05
C ASN A 174 -9.54 8.85 3.96
N THR A 175 -9.76 9.30 5.20
CA THR A 175 -10.56 8.54 6.16
C THR A 175 -12.04 8.58 5.75
N ARG A 176 -12.52 7.50 5.13
CA ARG A 176 -13.94 7.31 4.75
C ARG A 176 -14.80 6.88 5.94
N VAL A 177 -14.68 7.57 7.07
CA VAL A 177 -15.32 7.22 8.35
C VAL A 177 -16.85 7.31 8.25
N ASP A 178 -17.37 8.29 7.52
CA ASP A 178 -18.81 8.52 7.34
C ASP A 178 -19.48 7.58 6.33
N ARG A 179 -18.76 6.57 5.83
CA ARG A 179 -19.26 5.59 4.87
C ARG A 179 -19.58 4.26 5.58
N PRO A 180 -20.43 3.40 4.99
CA PRO A 180 -20.68 2.08 5.55
C PRO A 180 -19.41 1.26 5.75
N LEU A 181 -19.40 0.43 6.80
CA LEU A 181 -18.28 -0.44 7.13
C LEU A 181 -17.93 -1.33 5.94
N ARG A 182 -16.69 -1.23 5.46
CA ARG A 182 -16.11 -2.16 4.48
C ARG A 182 -14.68 -2.48 4.90
N MET A 183 -14.45 -3.66 5.44
CA MET A 183 -13.12 -4.18 5.72
C MET A 183 -12.80 -5.34 4.78
N VAL A 184 -11.67 -5.26 4.08
CA VAL A 184 -11.22 -6.33 3.18
C VAL A 184 -10.37 -7.34 3.94
N VAL A 185 -10.74 -8.63 3.88
CA VAL A 185 -10.03 -9.70 4.59
C VAL A 185 -8.75 -10.03 3.81
N GLN A 186 -7.60 -9.77 4.42
CA GLN A 186 -6.28 -10.07 3.87
C GLN A 186 -5.80 -11.48 4.25
N ASP A 187 -6.06 -11.89 5.49
CA ASP A 187 -5.70 -13.21 6.01
C ASP A 187 -6.69 -13.67 7.09
N VAL A 188 -6.70 -14.98 7.38
CA VAL A 188 -7.54 -15.59 8.42
C VAL A 188 -6.65 -16.51 9.26
N LEU A 189 -6.32 -16.04 10.47
CA LEU A 189 -5.45 -16.74 11.40
C LEU A 189 -6.26 -17.62 12.34
N LYS A 190 -5.70 -18.78 12.72
CA LYS A 190 -6.22 -19.63 13.79
C LYS A 190 -5.28 -19.54 14.98
N ILE A 191 -5.72 -18.88 16.05
CA ILE A 191 -4.90 -18.60 17.22
C ILE A 191 -5.50 -19.36 18.40
N GLY A 192 -4.88 -20.50 18.76
CA GLY A 192 -5.14 -21.31 19.95
C GLY A 192 -6.53 -21.12 20.59
N ASP A 193 -6.56 -20.57 21.79
CA ASP A 193 -7.78 -20.33 22.58
C ASP A 193 -8.58 -19.10 22.11
N ALA A 194 -7.97 -18.19 21.33
CA ALA A 194 -8.63 -16.99 20.80
C ALA A 194 -9.54 -17.30 19.60
N GLY A 195 -9.40 -18.50 19.00
CA GLY A 195 -10.23 -18.96 17.89
C GLY A 195 -9.75 -18.41 16.54
N VAL A 196 -10.68 -17.88 15.76
CA VAL A 196 -10.44 -17.42 14.38
C VAL A 196 -10.33 -15.91 14.36
N VAL A 197 -9.26 -15.42 13.75
CA VAL A 197 -8.93 -13.99 13.68
C VAL A 197 -8.75 -13.60 12.22
N PRO A 198 -9.77 -13.01 11.56
CA PRO A 198 -9.53 -12.28 10.33
C PRO A 198 -8.61 -11.09 10.57
N VAL A 199 -7.73 -10.84 9.61
CA VAL A 199 -6.85 -9.69 9.55
C VAL A 199 -7.09 -8.98 8.23
N GLY A 200 -7.13 -7.65 8.26
CA GLY A 200 -7.41 -6.88 7.07
C GLY A 200 -7.36 -5.37 7.27
N VAL A 201 -7.73 -4.66 6.21
CA VAL A 201 -7.71 -3.19 6.16
C VAL A 201 -9.13 -2.67 6.11
N MET A 202 -9.45 -1.69 6.96
CA MET A 202 -10.71 -0.95 6.90
C MET A 202 -10.66 0.04 5.74
N LEU A 203 -11.44 -0.18 4.69
CA LEU A 203 -11.53 0.78 3.57
C LEU A 203 -12.51 1.92 3.85
N ALA A 204 -13.54 1.66 4.68
CA ALA A 204 -14.61 2.61 4.98
C ALA A 204 -15.29 2.27 6.30
N GLY A 205 -15.84 3.29 6.96
CA GLY A 205 -16.62 3.18 8.19
C GLY A 205 -15.80 3.00 9.45
N THR A 206 -16.50 2.59 10.51
CA THR A 206 -15.95 2.27 11.82
C THR A 206 -16.42 0.90 12.28
N LEU A 207 -15.58 0.20 13.03
CA LEU A 207 -15.92 -1.06 13.69
C LEU A 207 -15.64 -0.96 15.18
N SER A 208 -16.59 -1.39 16.01
CA SER A 208 -16.42 -1.43 17.47
C SER A 208 -16.60 -2.84 18.02
N CYS A 209 -15.98 -3.12 19.16
CA CYS A 209 -16.23 -4.33 19.93
C CYS A 209 -17.73 -4.45 20.26
N GLY A 210 -18.29 -5.65 20.09
CA GLY A 210 -19.71 -5.95 20.28
C GLY A 210 -20.59 -5.70 19.05
N GLN A 211 -20.08 -5.08 17.98
CA GLN A 211 -20.83 -4.88 16.75
C GLN A 211 -21.08 -6.21 16.02
N GLN A 212 -22.26 -6.33 15.41
CA GLN A 212 -22.62 -7.46 14.55
C GLN A 212 -22.19 -7.15 13.12
N VAL A 213 -21.45 -8.07 12.52
CA VAL A 213 -20.91 -7.94 11.17
C VAL A 213 -21.27 -9.17 10.34
N ALA A 214 -21.20 -9.03 9.02
CA ALA A 214 -21.37 -10.13 8.07
C ALA A 214 -20.19 -10.20 7.10
N PHE A 215 -19.87 -11.39 6.61
CA PHE A 215 -18.83 -11.59 5.59
C PHE A 215 -19.45 -11.92 4.25
N VAL A 216 -19.29 -11.05 3.27
CA VAL A 216 -19.77 -11.28 1.90
C VAL A 216 -18.68 -11.93 1.03
N PRO A 217 -19.04 -12.81 0.08
CA PRO A 217 -20.39 -13.06 -0.46
C PRO A 217 -21.26 -14.07 0.30
N GLU A 218 -20.72 -14.83 1.25
CA GLU A 218 -21.44 -15.93 1.92
C GLU A 218 -22.48 -15.46 2.95
N ALA A 219 -22.40 -14.19 3.37
CA ALA A 219 -23.22 -13.51 4.37
C ALA A 219 -23.21 -14.18 5.76
N SER A 220 -22.08 -14.80 6.13
CA SER A 220 -21.89 -15.37 7.47
C SER A 220 -21.82 -14.27 8.52
N GLU A 221 -22.78 -14.22 9.43
CA GLU A 221 -22.84 -13.22 10.50
C GLU A 221 -22.02 -13.60 11.74
N CYS A 222 -21.41 -12.61 12.38
CA CYS A 222 -20.71 -12.79 13.65
C CYS A 222 -20.76 -11.54 14.52
N VAL A 223 -20.32 -11.68 15.78
CA VAL A 223 -20.16 -10.56 16.71
C VAL A 223 -18.67 -10.38 17.01
N VAL A 224 -18.20 -9.14 16.88
CA VAL A 224 -16.82 -8.77 17.19
C VAL A 224 -16.59 -8.79 18.69
N ARG A 225 -15.57 -9.52 19.17
CA ARG A 225 -15.29 -9.67 20.61
C ARG A 225 -14.15 -8.80 21.11
N GLY A 226 -13.11 -8.66 20.31
CA GLY A 226 -11.91 -7.91 20.67
C GLY A 226 -11.18 -7.52 19.40
N ILE A 227 -10.70 -6.29 19.35
CA ILE A 227 -9.99 -5.71 18.21
C ILE A 227 -8.56 -5.44 18.64
N GLU A 228 -7.60 -5.78 17.79
CA GLU A 228 -6.18 -5.52 18.01
C GLU A 228 -5.55 -4.84 16.80
N VAL A 229 -4.81 -3.77 17.07
CA VAL A 229 -3.98 -3.05 16.10
C VAL A 229 -2.54 -3.17 16.59
N HIS A 230 -1.65 -3.76 15.78
CA HIS A 230 -0.24 -4.00 16.15
C HIS A 230 -0.07 -4.70 17.52
N HIS A 231 -0.92 -5.69 17.83
CA HIS A 231 -0.97 -6.43 19.11
C HIS A 231 -1.40 -5.62 20.34
N TYR A 232 -1.90 -4.39 20.14
CA TYR A 232 -2.49 -3.60 21.21
C TYR A 232 -4.02 -3.63 21.10
N PRO A 233 -4.73 -3.91 22.20
CA PRO A 233 -6.19 -3.92 22.19
C PRO A 233 -6.76 -2.52 21.92
N ARG A 234 -7.87 -2.48 21.20
CA ARG A 234 -8.64 -1.28 20.87
C ARG A 234 -10.13 -1.56 21.06
N ASP A 235 -10.87 -0.53 21.48
CA ASP A 235 -12.33 -0.62 21.59
C ASP A 235 -13.03 -0.44 20.23
N SER A 236 -12.39 0.32 19.33
CA SER A 236 -12.87 0.60 17.99
C SER A 236 -11.73 0.90 17.02
N VAL A 237 -11.99 0.72 15.73
CA VAL A 237 -11.12 1.09 14.61
C VAL A 237 -11.93 1.81 13.54
N GLN A 238 -11.22 2.58 12.69
CA GLN A 238 -11.82 3.37 11.61
C GLN A 238 -11.14 3.07 10.27
N ALA A 239 -11.70 3.61 9.20
CA ALA A 239 -11.11 3.56 7.86
C ALA A 239 -9.62 3.94 7.88
N GLY A 240 -8.80 3.17 7.17
CA GLY A 240 -7.33 3.27 7.14
C GLY A 240 -6.61 2.31 8.09
N CYS A 241 -7.28 1.76 9.11
CA CYS A 241 -6.63 0.85 10.05
C CYS A 241 -6.40 -0.55 9.44
N ASN A 242 -5.19 -1.08 9.59
CA ASN A 242 -4.90 -2.51 9.47
C ASN A 242 -5.01 -3.15 10.87
N PHE A 243 -5.86 -4.16 11.02
CA PHE A 243 -6.18 -4.74 12.32
C PHE A 243 -6.64 -6.20 12.20
N GLY A 244 -6.56 -6.90 13.32
CA GLY A 244 -7.19 -8.21 13.51
C GLY A 244 -8.29 -8.10 14.55
N PHE A 245 -9.30 -8.99 14.47
CA PHE A 245 -10.30 -9.07 15.53
C PHE A 245 -10.75 -10.50 15.79
N THR A 246 -11.12 -10.77 17.03
CA THR A 246 -11.60 -12.08 17.50
C THR A 246 -13.12 -12.19 17.36
N MET A 247 -13.60 -13.40 17.10
CA MET A 247 -15.03 -13.70 16.97
C MET A 247 -15.36 -15.14 17.37
N ASN A 248 -16.63 -15.40 17.65
CA ASN A 248 -17.13 -16.73 18.02
C ASN A 248 -17.69 -17.51 16.80
N VAL A 249 -16.91 -17.66 15.72
CA VAL A 249 -17.33 -18.40 14.50
C VAL A 249 -16.24 -19.37 14.05
N SER A 250 -16.66 -20.43 13.35
CA SER A 250 -15.80 -21.45 12.76
C SER A 250 -14.94 -20.89 11.62
N SER A 251 -13.72 -21.41 11.47
CA SER A 251 -12.78 -20.96 10.44
C SER A 251 -13.15 -21.37 9.02
N ARG A 252 -14.16 -22.22 8.86
CA ARG A 252 -14.52 -22.79 7.54
C ARG A 252 -15.29 -21.80 6.66
N ASP A 253 -15.86 -20.78 7.28
CA ASP A 253 -16.77 -19.82 6.65
C ASP A 253 -16.07 -18.49 6.31
N LEU A 254 -14.73 -18.47 6.40
CA LEU A 254 -13.90 -17.28 6.21
C LEU A 254 -12.70 -17.57 5.33
N SER A 255 -12.49 -16.71 4.35
CA SER A 255 -11.33 -16.77 3.47
C SER A 255 -10.88 -15.38 3.05
N ARG A 256 -9.60 -15.30 2.65
CA ARG A 256 -9.04 -14.10 2.01
C ARG A 256 -9.86 -13.74 0.77
N GLY A 257 -10.11 -12.44 0.58
CA GLY A 257 -10.92 -11.92 -0.52
C GLY A 257 -12.37 -11.64 -0.16
N MET A 258 -12.83 -12.12 1.00
CA MET A 258 -14.12 -11.71 1.56
C MET A 258 -14.08 -10.27 2.06
N VAL A 259 -15.26 -9.66 2.15
CA VAL A 259 -15.42 -8.32 2.73
C VAL A 259 -16.30 -8.43 3.97
N CYS A 260 -15.76 -7.96 5.09
CA CYS A 260 -16.53 -7.76 6.32
C CYS A 260 -17.31 -6.46 6.20
N VAL A 261 -18.61 -6.52 6.49
CA VAL A 261 -19.58 -5.42 6.39
C VAL A 261 -20.44 -5.35 7.64
N ASP A 262 -21.11 -4.23 7.85
CA ASP A 262 -22.15 -4.15 8.89
C ASP A 262 -23.29 -5.12 8.54
N ALA A 263 -23.71 -5.96 9.50
CA ALA A 263 -24.78 -6.93 9.28
C ALA A 263 -26.14 -6.28 8.97
N ALA A 264 -26.34 -5.02 9.37
CA ALA A 264 -27.53 -4.25 9.04
C ALA A 264 -27.46 -3.57 7.65
N ASP A 265 -26.28 -3.50 7.03
CA ASP A 265 -26.05 -2.87 5.71
C ASP A 265 -25.18 -3.75 4.81
N VAL A 266 -25.70 -4.94 4.51
CA VAL A 266 -25.07 -5.91 3.61
C VAL A 266 -25.27 -5.47 2.15
N PRO A 267 -24.19 -5.18 1.39
CA PRO A 267 -24.32 -4.83 -0.02
C PRO A 267 -24.78 -6.04 -0.85
N PRO A 268 -25.51 -5.81 -1.96
CA PRO A 268 -25.93 -6.91 -2.83
C PRO A 268 -24.71 -7.55 -3.52
N ALA A 269 -24.63 -8.87 -3.46
CA ALA A 269 -23.71 -9.62 -4.32
C ALA A 269 -24.19 -9.55 -5.78
N VAL A 270 -23.28 -9.23 -6.71
CA VAL A 270 -23.59 -9.13 -8.14
C VAL A 270 -22.88 -10.21 -8.93
N ALA A 271 -23.56 -10.77 -9.93
CA ALA A 271 -22.97 -11.76 -10.84
C ALA A 271 -22.23 -11.11 -12.02
N SER A 272 -22.51 -9.84 -12.32
CA SER A 272 -21.80 -9.07 -13.34
C SER A 272 -21.84 -7.58 -13.01
N PHE A 273 -20.85 -6.84 -13.51
CA PHE A 273 -20.77 -5.39 -13.42
C PHE A 273 -20.16 -4.84 -14.72
N ARG A 274 -20.26 -3.53 -14.92
CA ARG A 274 -19.58 -2.82 -16.00
C ARG A 274 -18.43 -2.02 -15.40
N ALA A 275 -17.27 -2.08 -16.03
CA ALA A 275 -16.11 -1.29 -15.64
C ALA A 275 -15.47 -0.66 -16.88
N GLU A 276 -14.83 0.48 -16.64
CA GLU A 276 -13.88 1.06 -17.59
C GLU A 276 -12.54 0.35 -17.42
N VAL A 277 -11.90 -0.01 -18.52
CA VAL A 277 -10.64 -0.75 -18.52
C VAL A 277 -9.64 0.02 -19.35
N GLU A 278 -8.56 0.45 -18.72
CA GLU A 278 -7.37 0.96 -19.39
C GLU A 278 -6.44 -0.24 -19.67
N LEU A 279 -6.08 -0.43 -20.93
CA LEU A 279 -5.17 -1.50 -21.34
C LEU A 279 -3.75 -0.93 -21.36
N PHE A 280 -2.88 -1.49 -20.53
CA PHE A 280 -1.44 -1.32 -20.67
C PHE A 280 -0.92 -2.22 -21.79
N ASP A 281 0.33 -2.03 -22.24
CA ASP A 281 0.89 -2.73 -23.40
C ASP A 281 0.73 -4.26 -23.29
N THR A 282 -0.36 -4.78 -23.85
CA THR A 282 -0.74 -6.18 -23.72
C THR A 282 -0.27 -6.93 -24.93
N ALA A 283 0.58 -7.93 -24.74
CA ALA A 283 1.01 -8.84 -25.79
C ALA A 283 -0.14 -9.66 -26.42
N ARG A 284 -1.37 -9.59 -25.88
CA ARG A 284 -2.53 -10.34 -26.35
C ARG A 284 -3.69 -9.41 -26.70
N PRO A 285 -4.33 -9.59 -27.87
CA PRO A 285 -5.52 -8.83 -28.21
C PRO A 285 -6.68 -9.14 -27.26
N VAL A 286 -7.57 -8.18 -27.06
CA VAL A 286 -8.78 -8.32 -26.22
C VAL A 286 -9.98 -8.55 -27.14
N TRP A 287 -10.74 -9.62 -26.92
CA TRP A 287 -11.98 -9.91 -27.64
C TRP A 287 -13.10 -10.33 -26.68
N LYS A 288 -14.34 -10.31 -27.19
CA LYS A 288 -15.51 -10.71 -26.40
C LYS A 288 -15.39 -12.17 -25.97
N GLY A 289 -15.49 -12.41 -24.65
CA GLY A 289 -15.40 -13.75 -24.08
C GLY A 289 -13.98 -14.19 -23.70
N CYS A 290 -12.97 -13.30 -23.78
CA CYS A 290 -11.71 -13.53 -23.10
C CYS A 290 -11.94 -13.70 -21.60
N GLU A 291 -11.40 -14.78 -21.03
CA GLU A 291 -11.32 -14.96 -19.58
C GLU A 291 -10.11 -14.20 -19.03
N TRP A 292 -10.33 -13.45 -17.95
CA TRP A 292 -9.30 -12.70 -17.25
C TRP A 292 -9.27 -13.09 -15.79
N THR A 293 -8.08 -13.03 -15.19
CA THR A 293 -7.98 -13.05 -13.73
C THR A 293 -8.05 -11.61 -13.24
N MET A 294 -9.13 -11.26 -12.56
CA MET A 294 -9.31 -9.96 -11.96
C MET A 294 -8.82 -9.99 -10.50
N HIS A 295 -7.97 -9.02 -10.17
CA HIS A 295 -7.59 -8.74 -8.79
C HIS A 295 -8.40 -7.54 -8.31
N VAL A 296 -9.22 -7.73 -7.28
CA VAL A 296 -9.99 -6.64 -6.66
C VAL A 296 -9.76 -6.69 -5.16
N HIS A 297 -9.23 -5.60 -4.60
CA HIS A 297 -8.82 -5.54 -3.19
C HIS A 297 -7.94 -6.76 -2.82
N THR A 298 -8.43 -7.68 -1.98
CA THR A 298 -7.70 -8.89 -1.57
C THR A 298 -8.15 -10.15 -2.31
N ALA A 299 -9.19 -10.03 -3.15
CA ALA A 299 -9.79 -11.12 -3.91
C ALA A 299 -9.07 -11.32 -5.25
N THR A 300 -9.06 -12.56 -5.72
CA THR A 300 -8.61 -12.94 -7.06
C THR A 300 -9.67 -13.83 -7.68
N VAL A 301 -10.28 -13.37 -8.76
CA VAL A 301 -11.48 -13.98 -9.33
C VAL A 301 -11.31 -14.09 -10.84
N SER A 302 -11.65 -15.24 -11.42
CA SER A 302 -11.74 -15.38 -12.88
C SER A 302 -13.03 -14.74 -13.39
N CYS A 303 -12.95 -13.91 -14.41
CA CYS A 303 -14.07 -13.14 -14.98
C CYS A 303 -14.09 -13.23 -16.50
#